data_AF-A0A0C2WG37-F1
#
_entry.id   AF-A0A0C2WG37-F1
#
_cell.length_a   1.000
_cell.length_b   1.000
_cell.length_c   1.000
_cell.angle_alpha   90.00
_cell.angle_beta   90.00
_cell.angle_gamma   90.00
#
_symmetry.space_group_name_H-M   'P 1'
#
loop_
_entity.id
_entity.type
_entity.pdbx_description
1 polymer ?
#
loop_
_entity_poly.entity_id
_entity_poly.type
_entity_poly.pdbx_seq_one_letter_code
_entity_poly.pdbx_strand_id
1 'polypeptide(L)'
;MLEIAKSIRYIHSMDIILYSPDIKIALQYLFLDSDLHAKIMFEGVFAWWSMEALIYDYEDKDLLTKCTYEASISTFANLFDKVCFDGHNENTPKRLVDDARQLIKRCRAEHPKRQPAMEDVVKEMETWNLT
;
A
#
# COMPACT_ATOMS: atom_id res chain seq x y z
N MET A 1 -8.99 1.73 5.73
CA MET A 1 -8.05 2.06 4.62
C MET A 1 -7.13 3.23 4.93
N LEU A 2 -7.63 4.39 5.40
CA LEU A 2 -6.77 5.53 5.74
C LEU A 2 -5.70 5.18 6.79
N GLU A 3 -6.05 4.44 7.83
CA GLU A 3 -5.08 3.97 8.85
C GLU A 3 -3.97 3.09 8.26
N ILE A 4 -4.33 2.23 7.32
CA ILE A 4 -3.37 1.38 6.60
C ILE A 4 -2.41 2.26 5.79
N ALA A 5 -2.94 3.24 5.05
CA ALA A 5 -2.13 4.18 4.29
C ALA A 5 -1.17 4.97 5.20
N LYS A 6 -1.65 5.44 6.36
CA LYS A 6 -0.84 6.13 7.38
C LYS A 6 0.28 5.25 7.92
N SER A 7 0.01 3.97 8.14
CA SER A 7 0.99 3.00 8.62
C SER A 7 2.08 2.74 7.58
N ILE A 8 1.70 2.52 6.32
CA ILE A 8 2.67 2.33 5.23
C ILE A 8 3.52 3.60 5.06
N ARG A 9 2.91 4.78 5.08
CA ARG A 9 3.62 6.06 5.04
C ARG A 9 4.66 6.19 6.16
N TYR A 10 4.29 5.81 7.39
CA TYR A 10 5.21 5.83 8.53
C TYR A 10 6.39 4.87 8.30
N ILE A 11 6.13 3.66 7.82
CA ILE A 11 7.19 2.68 7.50
C ILE A 11 8.12 3.22 6.40
N HIS A 12 7.56 3.81 5.34
CA HIS A 12 8.35 4.43 4.28
C HIS A 12 9.22 5.57 4.80
N SER A 13 8.74 6.36 5.78
CA SER A 13 9.51 7.45 6.40
C SER A 13 10.70 6.97 7.24
N MET A 14 10.73 5.68 7.58
CA MET A 14 11.87 5.03 8.24
C MET A 14 12.85 4.40 7.23
N ASP A 15 12.70 4.68 5.94
CA ASP A 15 13.42 4.04 4.84
C ASP A 15 13.28 2.51 4.84
N ILE A 16 12.12 2.01 5.28
CA ILE A 16 11.77 0.59 5.21
C ILE A 16 10.83 0.39 4.02
N ILE A 17 11.19 -0.58 3.18
CA ILE A 17 10.39 -1.02 2.06
C ILE A 17 9.66 -2.29 2.46
N LEU A 18 8.34 -2.27 2.32
CA LEU A 18 7.51 -3.42 2.58
C LEU A 18 7.74 -4.47 1.50
N TYR A 19 7.91 -5.71 1.94
CA TYR A 19 7.71 -6.83 1.04
C TYR A 19 6.30 -6.74 0.49
N SER A 20 6.17 -6.84 -0.82
CA SER A 20 4.92 -6.72 -1.53
C SER A 20 4.46 -8.11 -1.98
N PRO A 21 3.89 -8.93 -1.07
CA PRO A 21 3.43 -10.26 -1.44
C PRO A 21 2.13 -10.17 -2.26
N ASP A 22 1.71 -11.31 -2.80
CA ASP A 22 0.36 -11.47 -3.39
C ASP A 22 -0.71 -10.89 -2.44
N ILE A 23 -1.75 -10.26 -2.98
CA ILE A 23 -2.83 -9.68 -2.18
C ILE A 23 -3.49 -10.67 -1.20
N LYS A 24 -3.55 -11.96 -1.55
CA LYS A 24 -4.05 -13.01 -0.65
C LYS A 24 -3.18 -13.13 0.59
N ILE A 25 -1.89 -12.96 0.42
CA ILE A 25 -0.90 -12.99 1.49
C ILE A 25 -1.02 -11.67 2.28
N ALA A 26 -1.08 -10.52 1.61
CA ALA A 26 -1.23 -9.21 2.28
C ALA A 26 -2.43 -9.15 3.25
N LEU A 27 -3.54 -9.84 2.94
CA LEU A 27 -4.69 -9.95 3.85
C LEU A 27 -4.43 -10.79 5.11
N GLN A 28 -3.52 -11.78 5.07
CA GLN A 28 -3.15 -12.58 6.24
C GLN A 28 -2.35 -11.78 7.27
N TYR A 29 -1.79 -10.65 6.83
CA TYR A 29 -0.96 -9.75 7.61
C TYR A 29 -1.75 -8.56 8.16
N LEU A 30 -3.05 -8.47 7.87
CA LEU A 30 -3.93 -7.42 8.35
C LEU A 30 -4.86 -7.97 9.42
N PHE A 31 -4.85 -7.31 10.56
CA PHE A 31 -5.66 -7.66 11.72
C PHE A 31 -6.48 -6.46 12.14
N LEU A 32 -7.67 -6.70 12.67
CA LEU A 32 -8.44 -5.69 13.38
C LEU A 32 -8.32 -5.97 14.88
N ASP A 33 -8.11 -4.94 15.67
CA ASP A 33 -8.27 -5.07 17.11
C ASP A 33 -9.74 -4.92 17.54
N SER A 34 -9.99 -4.99 18.85
CA SER A 34 -11.33 -4.91 19.43
C SER A 34 -12.08 -3.62 19.09
N ASP A 35 -11.34 -2.55 18.77
CA ASP A 35 -11.89 -1.24 18.43
C ASP A 35 -11.95 -0.99 16.92
N LEU A 36 -11.74 -2.06 16.12
CA LEU A 36 -11.71 -2.04 14.65
C LEU A 36 -10.58 -1.20 14.04
N HIS A 37 -9.51 -0.94 14.80
CA HIS A 37 -8.31 -0.32 14.23
C HIS A 37 -7.52 -1.36 13.42
N ALA A 38 -7.10 -0.96 12.23
CA ALA A 38 -6.30 -1.82 11.37
C ALA A 38 -4.85 -1.90 11.86
N LYS A 39 -4.37 -3.11 12.13
CA LYS A 39 -2.98 -3.43 12.46
C LYS A 39 -2.34 -4.21 11.33
N ILE A 40 -1.12 -3.81 10.97
CA ILE A 40 -0.33 -4.44 9.92
C ILE A 40 0.83 -5.18 10.58
N MET A 41 0.85 -6.51 10.45
CA MET A 41 2.08 -7.26 10.63
C MET A 41 2.85 -7.16 9.32
N PHE A 42 4.12 -6.77 9.34
CA PHE A 42 4.84 -6.58 8.09
C PHE A 42 6.20 -7.26 8.11
N GLU A 43 6.60 -7.67 6.91
CA GLU A 43 7.96 -8.06 6.58
C GLU A 43 8.49 -6.99 5.63
N GLY A 44 9.69 -6.52 5.88
CA GLY A 44 10.28 -5.43 5.12
C GLY A 44 11.78 -5.35 5.32
N VAL A 45 12.42 -4.65 4.40
CA VAL A 45 13.86 -4.49 4.33
C VAL A 45 14.18 -3.00 4.27
N PHE A 46 15.32 -2.61 4.82
CA PHE A 46 15.77 -1.22 4.66
C PHE A 46 16.09 -0.95 3.18
N ALA A 47 15.69 0.21 2.69
CA ALA A 47 15.88 0.61 1.29
C ALA A 47 17.36 0.59 0.88
N TRP A 48 18.26 1.00 1.78
CA TRP A 48 19.70 0.96 1.55
C TRP A 48 20.22 -0.47 1.39
N TRP A 49 19.71 -1.41 2.20
CA TRP A 49 20.13 -2.80 2.15
C TRP A 49 19.64 -3.47 0.85
N SER A 50 18.43 -3.15 0.39
CA SER A 50 17.93 -3.61 -0.91
C SER A 50 18.81 -3.14 -2.07
N MET A 51 19.26 -1.89 -2.04
CA MET A 51 20.17 -1.37 -3.07
C MET A 51 21.53 -2.07 -3.06
N GLU A 52 22.13 -2.24 -1.87
CA GLU A 52 23.41 -2.95 -1.76
C GLU A 52 23.30 -4.40 -2.24
N ALA A 53 22.28 -5.13 -1.82
CA ALA A 53 22.11 -6.53 -2.17
C ALA A 53 21.90 -6.74 -3.69
N LEU A 54 21.26 -5.78 -4.38
CA LEU A 54 21.14 -5.78 -5.84
C LEU A 54 22.48 -5.51 -6.55
N ILE A 55 23.33 -4.65 -5.99
CA ILE A 55 24.66 -4.34 -6.55
C ILE A 55 25.61 -5.54 -6.41
N TYR A 56 25.55 -6.24 -5.28
CA TYR A 56 26.48 -7.32 -4.94
C TYR A 56 26.01 -8.72 -5.35
N ASP A 57 24.90 -8.84 -6.10
CA ASP A 57 24.39 -10.11 -6.62
C ASP A 57 24.15 -11.16 -5.51
N TYR A 58 23.50 -10.76 -4.42
CA TYR A 58 23.09 -11.70 -3.37
C TYR A 58 21.98 -12.64 -3.88
N GLU A 59 21.95 -13.87 -3.35
CA GLU A 59 21.14 -15.00 -3.85
C GLU A 59 19.61 -14.74 -3.92
N ASP A 60 19.10 -13.73 -3.22
CA ASP A 60 17.66 -13.46 -3.11
C ASP A 60 17.16 -12.26 -3.95
N LYS A 61 17.60 -12.20 -5.21
CA LYS A 61 17.18 -11.15 -6.16
C LYS A 61 15.67 -11.08 -6.36
N ASP A 62 14.96 -12.20 -6.29
CA ASP A 62 13.52 -12.23 -6.53
C ASP A 62 12.72 -11.57 -5.40
N LEU A 63 13.12 -11.74 -4.14
CA LEU A 63 12.51 -10.99 -3.03
C LEU A 63 12.87 -9.50 -3.11
N LEU A 64 14.13 -9.18 -3.39
CA LEU A 64 14.61 -7.79 -3.42
C LEU A 64 14.00 -6.96 -4.54
N THR A 65 13.73 -7.57 -5.70
CA THR A 65 13.02 -6.90 -6.81
C THR A 65 11.55 -6.63 -6.50
N LYS A 66 10.97 -7.34 -5.54
CA LYS A 66 9.59 -7.13 -5.04
C LYS A 66 9.54 -6.12 -3.88
N CYS A 67 10.67 -5.79 -3.29
CA CYS A 67 10.80 -4.79 -2.23
C CYS A 67 11.15 -3.42 -2.82
N THR A 68 10.16 -2.78 -3.46
CA THR A 68 10.25 -1.37 -3.88
C THR A 68 9.11 -0.53 -3.28
N TYR A 69 9.31 0.79 -3.17
CA TYR A 69 8.25 1.70 -2.72
C TYR A 69 7.02 1.61 -3.63
N GLU A 70 7.25 1.49 -4.92
CA GLU A 70 6.21 1.36 -5.95
C GLU A 70 5.42 0.06 -5.83
N ALA A 71 6.10 -1.05 -5.54
CA ALA A 71 5.44 -2.33 -5.29
C ALA A 71 4.55 -2.24 -4.04
N SER A 72 5.04 -1.59 -2.98
CA SER A 72 4.27 -1.33 -1.76
C SER A 72 3.02 -0.47 -2.03
N ILE A 73 3.15 0.62 -2.82
CA ILE A 73 2.02 1.49 -3.23
C ILE A 73 1.00 0.72 -4.08
N SER A 74 1.48 -0.09 -5.03
CA SER A 74 0.64 -0.91 -5.89
C SER A 74 -0.14 -1.96 -5.08
N THR A 75 0.51 -2.59 -4.10
CA THR A 75 -0.14 -3.56 -3.21
C THR A 75 -1.17 -2.91 -2.30
N PHE A 76 -0.90 -1.70 -1.78
CA PHE A 76 -1.92 -0.91 -1.10
C PHE A 76 -3.16 -0.67 -1.98
N ALA A 77 -2.96 -0.31 -3.25
CA ALA A 77 -4.05 -0.07 -4.19
C ALA A 77 -4.85 -1.34 -4.50
N ASN A 78 -4.16 -2.47 -4.62
CA ASN A 78 -4.80 -3.78 -4.76
C ASN A 78 -5.67 -4.10 -3.55
N LEU A 79 -5.12 -3.92 -2.35
CA LEU A 79 -5.83 -4.15 -1.09
C LEU A 79 -7.05 -3.23 -0.97
N PHE A 80 -6.89 -1.94 -1.27
CA PHE A 80 -7.97 -0.96 -1.21
C PHE A 80 -9.13 -1.40 -2.12
N ASP A 81 -8.83 -1.71 -3.37
CA ASP A 81 -9.84 -2.15 -4.32
C ASP A 81 -10.56 -3.42 -3.85
N LYS A 82 -9.80 -4.38 -3.32
CA LYS A 82 -10.36 -5.63 -2.82
C LYS A 82 -11.29 -5.42 -1.63
N VAL A 83 -10.84 -4.66 -0.63
CA VAL A 83 -11.62 -4.43 0.60
C VAL A 83 -12.85 -3.57 0.33
N CYS A 84 -12.77 -2.60 -0.59
CA CYS A 84 -13.82 -1.62 -0.79
C CYS A 84 -14.71 -1.85 -2.03
N PHE A 85 -14.32 -2.69 -2.99
CA PHE A 85 -15.06 -2.83 -4.26
C PHE A 85 -15.27 -4.27 -4.74
N ASP A 86 -14.64 -5.28 -4.11
CA ASP A 86 -14.82 -6.72 -4.46
C ASP A 86 -16.13 -7.32 -3.90
N GLY A 87 -17.03 -6.49 -3.33
CA GLY A 87 -18.33 -6.88 -2.81
C GLY A 87 -19.47 -5.97 -3.31
N HIS A 88 -20.73 -6.35 -3.06
CA HIS A 88 -21.92 -5.57 -3.43
C HIS A 88 -22.07 -4.32 -2.56
N ASN A 89 -21.29 -3.28 -2.84
CA ASN A 89 -21.39 -1.98 -2.19
C ASN A 89 -22.40 -1.08 -2.92
N GLU A 90 -23.69 -1.36 -2.73
CA GLU A 90 -24.79 -0.56 -3.30
C GLU A 90 -25.00 0.78 -2.57
N ASN A 91 -24.40 0.97 -1.39
CA ASN A 91 -24.70 2.11 -0.50
C ASN A 91 -23.57 3.14 -0.33
N THR A 92 -22.46 3.05 -1.07
CA THR A 92 -21.34 4.01 -0.95
C THR A 92 -21.63 5.29 -1.75
N PRO A 93 -21.43 6.50 -1.21
CA PRO A 93 -21.62 7.75 -1.95
C PRO A 93 -20.80 7.76 -3.24
N LYS A 94 -21.47 8.00 -4.38
CA LYS A 94 -20.86 7.91 -5.73
C LYS A 94 -19.56 8.71 -5.86
N ARG A 95 -19.51 9.91 -5.26
CA ARG A 95 -18.31 10.76 -5.27
C ARG A 95 -17.11 10.10 -4.58
N LEU A 96 -17.30 9.51 -3.39
CA LEU A 96 -16.22 8.82 -2.67
C LEU A 96 -15.74 7.57 -3.44
N VAL A 97 -16.65 6.89 -4.13
CA VAL A 97 -16.30 5.77 -5.02
C VAL A 97 -15.43 6.25 -6.18
N ASP A 98 -15.80 7.36 -6.82
CA ASP A 98 -15.06 7.91 -7.96
C ASP A 98 -13.66 8.41 -7.52
N ASP A 99 -13.58 9.17 -6.43
CA ASP A 99 -12.32 9.67 -5.86
C ASP A 99 -11.39 8.49 -5.48
N ALA A 100 -11.92 7.47 -4.80
CA ALA A 100 -11.16 6.28 -4.43
C ALA A 100 -10.68 5.48 -5.65
N ARG A 101 -11.53 5.29 -6.66
CA ARG A 101 -11.14 4.59 -7.91
C ARG A 101 -10.04 5.35 -8.65
N GLN A 102 -10.10 6.68 -8.69
CA GLN A 102 -9.06 7.49 -9.32
C GLN A 102 -7.74 7.39 -8.57
N LEU A 103 -7.77 7.38 -7.23
CA LEU A 103 -6.57 7.17 -6.41
C LEU A 103 -5.97 5.78 -6.65
N ILE A 104 -6.80 4.72 -6.61
CA ILE A 104 -6.36 3.33 -6.90
C ILE A 104 -5.68 3.24 -8.27
N LYS A 105 -6.28 3.85 -9.29
CA LYS A 105 -5.70 3.83 -10.65
C LYS A 105 -4.33 4.51 -10.71
N ARG A 106 -4.13 5.63 -10.00
CA ARG A 106 -2.82 6.30 -9.94
C ARG A 106 -1.79 5.48 -9.18
N CYS A 107 -2.18 4.86 -8.07
CA CYS A 107 -1.30 3.98 -7.29
C CYS A 107 -0.87 2.74 -8.08
N ARG A 108 -1.71 2.24 -9.00
CA ARG A 108 -1.40 1.12 -9.92
C ARG A 108 -0.71 1.54 -11.23
N ALA A 109 -0.26 2.79 -11.35
CA ALA A 109 0.35 3.23 -12.61
C ALA A 109 1.57 2.38 -12.96
N GLU A 110 1.63 1.88 -14.19
CA GLU A 110 2.74 1.03 -14.68
C GLU A 110 4.10 1.72 -14.58
N HIS A 111 4.12 3.04 -14.73
CA HIS A 111 5.35 3.82 -14.61
C HIS A 111 5.53 4.30 -13.16
N PRO A 112 6.64 3.92 -12.48
CA PRO A 112 6.98 4.34 -11.12
C PRO A 112 6.77 5.83 -10.85
N LYS A 113 7.26 6.69 -11.75
CA LYS A 113 7.19 8.15 -11.62
C LYS A 113 5.77 8.74 -11.66
N ARG A 114 4.76 7.94 -12.04
CA ARG A 114 3.36 8.35 -12.06
C ARG A 114 2.61 7.90 -10.81
N GLN A 115 3.21 7.03 -10.00
CA GLN A 115 2.63 6.63 -8.73
C GLN A 115 2.82 7.78 -7.72
N PRO A 116 1.78 8.09 -6.92
CA PRO A 116 1.91 9.04 -5.82
C PRO A 116 2.75 8.42 -4.70
N ALA A 117 3.49 9.25 -3.95
CA ALA A 117 4.09 8.79 -2.70
C ALA A 117 2.98 8.51 -1.67
N MET A 118 3.24 7.62 -0.70
CA MET A 118 2.26 7.34 0.36
C MET A 118 1.91 8.57 1.20
N GLU A 119 2.80 9.55 1.29
CA GLU A 119 2.50 10.88 1.87
C GLU A 119 1.37 11.59 1.12
N ASP A 120 1.40 11.61 -0.22
CA ASP A 120 0.38 12.24 -1.04
C ASP A 120 -0.94 11.46 -1.01
N VAL A 121 -0.85 10.12 -1.01
CA VAL A 121 -2.01 9.23 -0.83
C VAL A 121 -2.74 9.55 0.47
N VAL A 122 -2.00 9.65 1.59
CA VAL A 122 -2.60 9.97 2.90
C VAL A 122 -3.21 11.35 2.91
N LYS A 123 -2.49 12.38 2.41
CA LYS A 123 -3.02 13.75 2.32
C LYS A 123 -4.33 13.81 1.56
N GLU A 124 -4.39 13.14 0.42
CA GLU A 124 -5.61 13.10 -0.39
C GLU A 124 -6.76 12.40 0.35
N MET A 125 -6.51 11.23 0.94
CA MET A 125 -7.53 10.49 1.68
C MET A 125 -8.04 11.25 2.92
N GLU A 126 -7.22 12.08 3.56
CA GLU A 126 -7.65 12.97 4.65
C GLU A 126 -8.62 14.06 4.19
N THR A 127 -8.62 14.43 2.92
CA THR A 127 -9.58 15.41 2.37
C THR A 127 -10.97 14.84 2.13
N TRP A 128 -11.14 13.51 2.18
CA TRP A 128 -12.38 12.85 1.78
C TRP A 128 -13.55 13.00 2.77
N ASN A 129 -13.42 13.79 3.85
CA ASN A 129 -14.47 14.07 4.84
C ASN A 129 -15.33 12.82 5.14
N LEU A 130 -14.69 11.75 5.63
CA LEU A 130 -15.32 10.46 5.90
C LEU A 130 -16.15 10.45 7.20
N THR A 131 -16.50 11.63 7.72
CA THR A 131 -17.31 11.86 8.94
C THR A 131 -18.75 12.17 8.60
#